data_AF-A0A953BSE6-F1
#
_entry.id   AF-A0A953BSE6-F1
#
_cell.length_a   1.000
_cell.length_b   1.000
_cell.length_c   1.000
_cell.angle_alpha   90.00
_cell.angle_beta   90.00
_cell.angle_gamma   90.00
#
_symmetry.space_group_name_H-M   'P 1'
#
loop_
_entity.id
_entity.type
_entity.pdbx_description
1 polymer ?
#
loop_
_entity_poly.entity_id
_entity_poly.type
_entity_poly.pdbx_seq_one_letter_code
_entity_poly.pdbx_strand_id
1 'polypeptide(L)'
;MIGAVMVVAGLMLPALSGSRQMARGALSLNNIRQVGLAVFAYGQDHADRPPALFPPVLVISPPPWLTVEVDGRSVRGAWFTNDDEFHRLLSPRLPPAVLRDPSVRSPPDGQADYSIADSFYASPDYWDRATQRGPAQWQLQAFASVSFPSLKGLMHQTRVYSVPGHAEYPACCAAGVRSSVLWADLSASTEDQGALIPGVPNFFHHGHASPVALWEGGRPIDDTLHGVRGRDR
;
A
#
# COMPACT_ATOMS: atom_id res chain seq x y z
N MET A 1 18.66 -45.04 -20.06
CA MET A 1 19.10 -43.64 -19.83
C MET A 1 17.96 -42.66 -19.58
N ILE A 2 16.75 -42.86 -20.13
CA ILE A 2 15.60 -41.96 -19.90
C ILE A 2 15.16 -41.90 -18.42
N GLY A 3 15.23 -43.02 -17.68
CA GLY A 3 14.81 -43.07 -16.27
C GLY A 3 15.62 -42.17 -15.32
N ALA A 4 16.93 -42.03 -15.53
CA ALA A 4 17.75 -41.15 -14.70
C ALA A 4 17.45 -39.67 -14.94
N VAL A 5 17.20 -39.28 -16.20
CA VAL A 5 16.82 -37.90 -16.57
C VAL A 5 15.48 -37.52 -15.96
N MET A 6 14.51 -38.44 -15.94
CA MET A 6 13.19 -38.22 -15.32
C MET A 6 13.28 -38.02 -13.81
N VAL A 7 14.13 -38.77 -13.11
CA VAL A 7 14.33 -38.62 -11.66
C VAL A 7 14.99 -37.28 -11.32
N VAL A 8 16.01 -36.86 -12.08
CA VAL A 8 16.66 -35.56 -11.88
C VAL A 8 15.72 -34.40 -12.23
N ALA A 9 14.97 -34.49 -13.33
CA ALA A 9 13.96 -33.50 -13.68
C ALA A 9 12.87 -33.36 -12.61
N GLY A 10 12.42 -34.47 -12.02
CA GLY A 10 11.43 -34.49 -10.93
C GLY A 10 11.90 -33.77 -9.66
N LEU A 11 13.20 -33.84 -9.33
CA LEU A 11 13.78 -33.15 -8.17
C LEU A 11 14.07 -31.66 -8.45
N MET A 12 14.32 -31.29 -9.70
CA MET A 12 14.62 -29.90 -10.08
C MET A 12 13.39 -29.00 -10.13
N LEU A 13 12.21 -29.52 -10.48
CA LEU A 13 10.97 -28.74 -10.54
C LEU A 13 10.59 -28.03 -9.22
N PRO A 14 10.59 -28.69 -8.05
CA PRO A 14 10.28 -28.01 -6.78
C PRO A 14 11.36 -27.03 -6.33
N ALA A 15 12.63 -27.27 -6.64
CA ALA A 15 13.70 -26.31 -6.35
C ALA A 15 13.56 -25.03 -7.21
N LEU A 16 13.11 -25.17 -8.45
CA LEU A 16 12.84 -24.05 -9.35
C LEU A 16 11.61 -23.22 -8.94
N SER A 17 10.57 -23.85 -8.37
CA SER A 17 9.41 -23.09 -7.87
C SER A 17 9.77 -22.25 -6.63
N GLY A 18 10.53 -22.82 -5.69
CA GLY A 18 11.00 -22.10 -4.50
C GLY A 18 11.91 -20.91 -4.86
N SER A 19 12.89 -21.13 -5.73
CA SER A 19 13.79 -20.05 -6.18
C SER A 19 13.05 -18.91 -6.90
N ARG A 20 12.07 -19.21 -7.74
CA ARG A 20 11.21 -18.19 -8.38
C ARG A 20 10.41 -17.38 -7.37
N GLN A 21 9.87 -18.03 -6.33
CA GLN A 21 9.13 -17.34 -5.28
C GLN A 21 10.04 -16.40 -4.48
N MET A 22 11.24 -16.86 -4.11
CA MET A 22 12.23 -16.02 -3.43
C MET A 22 12.67 -14.83 -4.29
N ALA A 23 12.92 -15.06 -5.59
CA ALA A 23 13.28 -13.99 -6.52
C ALA A 23 12.16 -12.95 -6.65
N ARG A 24 10.89 -13.37 -6.74
CA ARG A 24 9.73 -12.47 -6.76
C ARG A 24 9.60 -11.66 -5.48
N GLY A 25 9.81 -12.28 -4.32
CA GLY A 25 9.83 -11.58 -3.03
C GLY A 25 10.92 -10.50 -2.97
N ALA A 26 12.13 -10.85 -3.40
CA ALA A 26 13.24 -9.90 -3.47
C ALA A 26 12.97 -8.74 -4.45
N LEU A 27 12.38 -9.03 -5.61
CA LEU A 27 11.97 -8.02 -6.58
C LEU A 27 10.86 -7.12 -6.03
N SER A 28 9.86 -7.68 -5.34
CA SER A 28 8.78 -6.89 -4.72
C SER A 28 9.32 -5.93 -3.67
N LEU A 29 10.27 -6.39 -2.83
CA LEU A 29 10.98 -5.54 -1.87
C LEU A 29 11.82 -4.45 -2.54
N ASN A 30 12.45 -4.77 -3.68
CA ASN A 30 13.21 -3.78 -4.44
C ASN A 30 12.30 -2.75 -5.11
N ASN A 31 11.15 -3.18 -5.62
CA ASN A 31 10.14 -2.32 -6.23
C ASN A 31 9.58 -1.34 -5.20
N ILE A 32 9.08 -1.81 -4.06
CA ILE A 32 8.51 -0.93 -3.04
C ILE A 32 9.55 0.07 -2.49
N ARG A 33 10.83 -0.30 -2.40
CA ARG A 33 11.91 0.64 -2.05
C ARG A 33 12.11 1.71 -3.11
N GLN A 34 12.11 1.36 -4.39
CA GLN A 34 12.21 2.35 -5.48
C GLN A 34 11.02 3.31 -5.47
N VAL A 35 9.82 2.80 -5.25
CA VAL A 35 8.61 3.62 -5.11
C VAL A 35 8.74 4.54 -3.89
N GLY A 36 9.15 4.01 -2.74
CA GLY A 36 9.40 4.77 -1.52
C GLY A 36 10.40 5.89 -1.71
N LEU A 37 11.53 5.62 -2.36
CA LEU A 37 12.55 6.63 -2.66
C LEU A 37 12.00 7.75 -3.55
N ALA A 38 11.17 7.42 -4.55
CA ALA A 38 10.51 8.42 -5.39
C ALA A 38 9.49 9.27 -4.60
N VAL A 39 8.75 8.67 -3.66
CA VAL A 39 7.84 9.38 -2.75
C VAL A 39 8.60 10.32 -1.82
N PHE A 40 9.72 9.87 -1.26
CA PHE A 40 10.58 10.74 -0.44
C PHE A 40 11.21 11.87 -1.25
N ALA A 41 11.66 11.59 -2.48
CA ALA A 41 12.17 12.63 -3.38
C ALA A 41 11.09 13.67 -3.69
N TYR A 42 9.85 13.24 -3.93
CA TYR A 42 8.71 14.17 -4.04
C TYR A 42 8.56 15.02 -2.77
N GLY A 43 8.62 14.40 -1.59
CA GLY A 43 8.51 15.10 -0.31
C GLY A 43 9.56 16.18 -0.10
N GLN A 44 10.78 15.99 -0.60
CA GLN A 44 11.86 17.00 -0.52
C GLN A 44 11.46 18.33 -1.17
N ASP A 45 10.66 18.28 -2.24
CA ASP A 45 10.16 19.45 -2.95
C ASP A 45 8.79 19.94 -2.42
N HIS A 46 8.13 19.15 -1.55
CA HIS A 46 6.75 19.37 -1.12
C HIS A 46 6.59 19.39 0.41
N ALA A 47 7.50 20.07 1.09
CA ALA A 47 7.48 20.28 2.55
C ALA A 47 7.41 18.97 3.35
N ASP A 48 8.15 17.96 2.90
CA ASP A 48 8.31 16.64 3.52
C ASP A 48 7.00 15.83 3.62
N ARG A 49 6.08 16.02 2.68
CA ARG A 49 4.74 15.40 2.69
C ARG A 49 4.55 14.42 1.53
N PRO A 50 3.66 13.42 1.69
CA PRO A 50 3.30 12.53 0.60
C PRO A 50 2.61 13.28 -0.56
N PRO A 51 2.63 12.72 -1.78
CA PRO A 51 1.84 13.22 -2.88
C PRO A 51 0.34 13.13 -2.59
N ALA A 52 -0.40 14.19 -2.89
CA ALA A 52 -1.86 14.20 -2.76
C ALA A 52 -2.47 14.90 -3.97
N LEU A 53 -3.25 14.15 -4.73
CA LEU A 53 -3.93 14.57 -5.93
C LEU A 53 -5.27 15.25 -5.63
N PHE A 54 -6.03 14.68 -4.70
CA PHE A 54 -7.35 15.17 -4.33
C PHE A 54 -7.28 16.05 -3.08
N PRO A 55 -8.07 17.14 -3.01
CA PRO A 55 -8.15 17.99 -1.83
C PRO A 55 -8.94 17.33 -0.69
N PRO A 56 -8.78 17.78 0.58
CA PRO A 56 -9.43 17.20 1.76
C PRO A 56 -10.91 17.63 1.86
N VAL A 57 -11.71 17.26 0.86
CA VAL A 57 -13.13 17.59 0.74
C VAL A 57 -13.96 16.34 0.98
N LEU A 58 -14.94 16.45 1.88
CA LEU A 58 -15.85 15.36 2.17
C LEU A 58 -16.70 15.02 0.95
N VAL A 59 -16.56 13.79 0.47
CA VAL A 59 -17.44 13.18 -0.52
C VAL A 59 -18.30 12.14 0.22
N ILE A 60 -19.60 12.39 0.35
CA ILE A 60 -20.55 11.45 0.95
C ILE A 60 -21.35 10.84 -0.20
N SER A 61 -21.10 9.56 -0.50
CA SER A 61 -21.68 8.77 -1.61
C SER A 61 -20.92 8.85 -2.94
N PRO A 62 -20.66 7.71 -3.61
CA PRO A 62 -20.50 7.73 -5.06
C PRO A 62 -21.88 8.02 -5.67
N PRO A 63 -22.08 9.06 -6.52
CA PRO A 63 -21.31 10.28 -6.80
C PRO A 63 -21.72 11.48 -5.90
N PRO A 64 -20.91 12.56 -5.83
CA PRO A 64 -19.89 12.93 -6.84
C PRO A 64 -18.43 12.76 -6.39
N TRP A 65 -17.71 11.89 -7.12
CA TRP A 65 -16.24 11.86 -7.13
C TRP A 65 -15.66 13.19 -7.61
N LEU A 66 -14.55 13.62 -7.00
CA LEU A 66 -13.75 14.72 -7.51
C LEU A 66 -13.06 14.29 -8.80
N THR A 67 -12.88 15.22 -9.72
CA THR A 67 -12.17 14.97 -10.99
C THR A 67 -11.01 15.93 -11.11
N VAL A 68 -9.81 15.39 -11.34
CA VAL A 68 -8.56 16.15 -11.50
C VAL A 68 -7.86 15.68 -12.77
N GLU A 69 -7.34 16.61 -13.56
CA GLU A 69 -6.55 16.29 -14.75
C GLU A 69 -5.08 16.13 -14.38
N VAL A 70 -4.50 14.98 -14.72
CA VAL A 70 -3.06 14.69 -14.54
C VAL A 70 -2.50 14.21 -15.86
N ASP A 71 -1.54 14.97 -16.40
CA ASP A 71 -0.85 14.64 -17.66
C ASP A 71 -1.83 14.33 -18.82
N GLY A 72 -2.89 15.12 -18.94
CA GLY A 72 -3.93 14.99 -19.97
C GLY A 72 -4.88 13.81 -19.79
N ARG A 73 -4.92 13.20 -18.59
CA ARG A 73 -5.89 12.16 -18.22
C ARG A 73 -6.74 12.62 -17.05
N SER A 74 -8.04 12.41 -17.17
CA SER A 74 -9.01 12.63 -16.10
C SER A 74 -8.93 11.52 -15.06
N VAL A 75 -8.62 11.87 -13.81
CA VAL A 75 -8.57 10.95 -12.67
C VAL A 75 -9.72 11.30 -11.73
N ARG A 76 -10.46 10.29 -11.28
CA ARG A 76 -11.62 10.46 -10.40
C ARG A 76 -11.32 9.83 -9.04
N GLY A 77 -11.64 10.54 -7.97
CA GLY A 77 -11.36 10.06 -6.61
C GLY A 77 -11.86 11.00 -5.53
N ALA A 78 -11.30 10.83 -4.33
CA ALA A 78 -11.61 11.59 -3.13
C ALA A 78 -10.35 11.65 -2.23
N TRP A 79 -10.46 12.26 -1.05
CA TRP A 79 -9.29 12.51 -0.20
C TRP A 79 -8.49 11.25 0.12
N PHE A 80 -9.14 10.16 0.53
CA PHE A 80 -8.40 8.95 0.90
C PHE A 80 -7.95 8.13 -0.30
N THR A 81 -8.50 8.33 -1.50
CA THR A 81 -8.00 7.66 -2.72
C THR A 81 -6.64 8.19 -3.20
N ASN A 82 -6.07 9.16 -2.48
CA ASN A 82 -4.69 9.57 -2.70
C ASN A 82 -3.70 8.44 -2.37
N ASP A 83 -4.07 7.52 -1.47
CA ASP A 83 -3.31 6.32 -1.13
C ASP A 83 -2.92 5.49 -2.36
N ASP A 84 -3.83 5.34 -3.32
CA ASP A 84 -3.70 4.54 -4.54
C ASP A 84 -3.24 5.34 -5.76
N GLU A 85 -3.39 6.67 -5.76
CA GLU A 85 -3.15 7.52 -6.94
C GLU A 85 -1.88 8.38 -6.84
N PHE A 86 -1.14 8.29 -5.72
CA PHE A 86 0.08 9.07 -5.46
C PHE A 86 1.13 8.96 -6.57
N HIS A 87 1.26 7.80 -7.22
CA HIS A 87 2.31 7.51 -8.21
C HIS A 87 2.18 8.41 -9.44
N ARG A 88 1.01 8.98 -9.70
CA ARG A 88 0.77 9.89 -10.83
C ARG A 88 1.47 11.23 -10.66
N LEU A 89 1.77 11.63 -9.43
CA LEU A 89 2.45 12.89 -9.11
C LEU A 89 3.98 12.75 -9.03
N LEU A 90 4.50 11.53 -9.16
CA LEU A 90 5.94 11.29 -9.08
C LEU A 90 6.66 11.76 -10.35
N SER A 91 7.77 12.47 -10.16
CA SER A 91 8.65 12.93 -11.23
C SER A 91 10.11 12.54 -10.91
N PRO A 92 10.79 11.77 -11.79
CA PRO A 92 10.27 11.19 -13.02
C PRO A 92 9.23 10.10 -12.76
N ARG A 93 8.37 9.86 -13.75
CA ARG A 93 7.40 8.75 -13.69
C ARG A 93 8.13 7.41 -13.56
N LEU A 94 7.71 6.59 -12.61
CA LEU A 94 8.25 5.25 -12.43
C LEU A 94 7.78 4.32 -13.56
N PRO A 95 8.65 3.38 -14.01
CA PRO A 95 8.25 2.41 -15.01
C PRO A 95 7.18 1.47 -14.46
N PRO A 96 6.21 0.99 -15.28
CA PRO A 96 5.16 0.09 -14.82
C PRO A 96 5.67 -1.16 -14.10
N ALA A 97 6.84 -1.69 -14.49
CA ALA A 97 7.44 -2.85 -13.83
C ALA A 97 7.83 -2.62 -12.35
N VAL A 98 8.03 -1.37 -11.94
CA VAL A 98 8.34 -0.98 -10.55
C VAL A 98 7.07 -0.75 -9.74
N LEU A 99 5.98 -0.31 -10.40
CA LEU A 99 4.69 -0.03 -9.76
C LEU A 99 3.85 -1.29 -9.53
N ARG A 100 4.31 -2.47 -9.97
CA ARG A 100 3.52 -3.71 -9.99
C ARG A 100 4.20 -4.85 -9.26
N ASP A 101 3.37 -5.81 -8.83
CA ASP A 101 3.84 -7.08 -8.31
C ASP A 101 4.61 -7.84 -9.42
N PRO A 102 5.81 -8.36 -9.13
CA PRO A 102 6.66 -9.06 -10.11
C PRO A 102 6.05 -10.34 -10.72
N SER A 103 4.93 -10.84 -10.21
CA SER A 103 4.22 -12.00 -10.72
C SER A 103 3.08 -11.67 -11.70
N VAL A 104 2.77 -10.38 -11.90
CA VAL A 104 1.82 -9.92 -12.93
C VAL A 104 2.42 -10.10 -14.32
N ARG A 105 1.64 -10.68 -15.24
CA ARG A 105 2.03 -10.83 -16.66
C ARG A 105 1.53 -9.69 -17.55
N SER A 106 0.34 -9.15 -17.28
CA SER A 106 -0.31 -8.09 -18.05
C SER A 106 -1.22 -7.26 -17.15
N PRO A 107 -0.71 -6.18 -16.54
CA PRO A 107 -1.52 -5.33 -15.69
C PRO A 107 -2.45 -4.42 -16.51
N PRO A 108 -3.64 -4.04 -15.98
CA PRO A 108 -4.35 -2.87 -16.48
C PRO A 108 -3.47 -1.61 -16.35
N ASP A 109 -3.61 -0.70 -17.30
CA ASP A 109 -2.67 0.39 -17.51
C ASP A 109 -2.80 1.47 -16.40
N GLY A 110 -1.69 1.87 -15.80
CA GLY A 110 -1.61 3.07 -14.94
C GLY A 110 -2.04 2.94 -13.47
N GLN A 111 -2.22 1.72 -12.94
CA GLN A 111 -2.47 1.49 -11.52
C GLN A 111 -1.21 0.94 -10.83
N ALA A 112 -0.98 1.31 -9.56
CA ALA A 112 0.04 0.73 -8.71
C ALA A 112 -0.52 -0.44 -7.89
N ASP A 113 0.32 -1.43 -7.58
CA ASP A 113 0.02 -2.49 -6.59
C ASP A 113 0.50 -2.12 -5.19
N TYR A 114 0.79 -0.85 -4.97
CA TYR A 114 1.29 -0.28 -3.73
C TYR A 114 0.42 0.90 -3.35
N SER A 115 0.20 1.09 -2.06
CA SER A 115 -0.55 2.24 -1.54
C SER A 115 0.19 2.86 -0.37
N ILE A 116 0.20 4.19 -0.32
CA ILE A 116 0.70 4.92 0.85
C ILE A 116 -0.30 4.72 1.98
N ALA A 117 0.18 4.46 3.19
CA ALA A 117 -0.67 4.25 4.34
C ALA A 117 -1.59 5.47 4.58
N ASP A 118 -2.90 5.22 4.70
CA ASP A 118 -3.92 6.25 4.94
C ASP A 118 -3.56 7.20 6.08
N SER A 119 -2.84 6.68 7.07
CA SER A 119 -2.38 7.48 8.20
C SER A 119 -1.53 8.69 7.84
N PHE A 120 -0.91 8.74 6.66
CA PHE A 120 -0.21 9.93 6.17
C PHE A 120 -1.13 11.01 5.58
N TYR A 121 -2.43 10.75 5.43
CA TYR A 121 -3.44 11.68 4.92
C TYR A 121 -4.40 12.23 5.99
N ALA A 122 -4.15 11.95 7.27
CA ALA A 122 -4.90 12.59 8.35
C ALA A 122 -4.00 12.83 9.57
N SER A 123 -4.38 13.75 10.45
CA SER A 123 -3.68 13.99 11.71
C SER A 123 -3.69 12.76 12.61
N PRO A 124 -2.72 12.58 13.53
CA PRO A 124 -2.70 11.42 14.42
C PRO A 124 -3.99 11.21 15.22
N ASP A 125 -4.61 12.28 15.72
CA ASP A 125 -5.89 12.21 16.45
C ASP A 125 -7.08 11.78 15.58
N TYR A 126 -6.95 11.73 14.25
CA TYR A 126 -7.93 11.08 13.38
C TYR A 126 -7.96 9.56 13.55
N TRP A 127 -6.81 8.97 13.88
CA TRP A 127 -6.62 7.53 14.04
C TRP A 127 -6.92 7.04 15.46
N ASP A 128 -7.54 7.89 16.27
CA ASP A 128 -8.23 7.48 17.49
C ASP A 128 -9.75 7.50 17.22
N ARG A 129 -10.37 6.34 17.46
CA ARG A 129 -11.80 6.12 17.23
C ARG A 129 -12.67 7.12 18.00
N ALA A 130 -12.23 7.59 19.16
CA ALA A 130 -12.99 8.51 20.00
C ALA A 130 -12.98 9.96 19.47
N THR A 131 -12.01 10.30 18.61
CA THR A 131 -11.77 11.68 18.18
C THR A 131 -11.90 11.89 16.68
N GLN A 132 -12.23 10.86 15.90
CA GLN A 132 -12.40 10.94 14.44
C GLN A 132 -13.61 11.82 14.06
N ARG A 133 -13.35 12.98 13.42
CA ARG A 133 -14.32 14.04 13.10
C ARG A 133 -14.43 14.35 11.60
N GLY A 134 -13.58 13.77 10.75
CA GLY A 134 -13.63 13.97 9.29
C GLY A 134 -12.71 15.09 8.79
N PRO A 135 -13.13 15.90 7.79
CA PRO A 135 -12.25 16.83 7.05
C PRO A 135 -11.40 17.81 7.88
N ALA A 136 -11.87 18.19 9.07
CA ALA A 136 -11.11 19.08 9.95
C ALA A 136 -9.78 18.45 10.43
N GLN A 137 -9.63 17.14 10.31
CA GLN A 137 -8.43 16.37 10.66
C GLN A 137 -7.71 15.81 9.42
N TRP A 138 -8.21 16.06 8.21
CA TRP A 138 -7.61 15.59 6.97
C TRP A 138 -6.49 16.52 6.57
N GLN A 139 -5.26 16.04 6.74
CA GLN A 139 -4.05 16.77 6.45
C GLN A 139 -2.91 15.81 6.17
N LEU A 140 -1.96 16.24 5.34
CA LEU A 140 -0.77 15.47 5.06
C LEU A 140 0.16 15.50 6.27
N GLN A 141 0.57 14.32 6.74
CA GLN A 141 1.62 14.20 7.76
C GLN A 141 2.99 14.32 7.10
N ALA A 142 3.92 15.01 7.76
CA ALA A 142 5.30 15.07 7.29
C ALA A 142 6.03 13.77 7.64
N PHE A 143 6.88 13.26 6.76
CA PHE A 143 7.63 12.01 7.02
C PHE A 143 8.49 12.12 8.28
N ALA A 144 9.15 13.26 8.50
CA ALA A 144 9.96 13.54 9.67
C ALA A 144 9.16 13.68 10.97
N SER A 145 7.84 13.83 10.91
CA SER A 145 6.98 13.91 12.11
C SER A 145 6.58 12.54 12.67
N VAL A 146 6.92 11.46 11.96
CA VAL A 146 6.57 10.10 12.35
C VAL A 146 7.39 9.65 13.55
N SER A 147 6.70 9.36 14.65
CA SER A 147 7.29 8.65 15.80
C SER A 147 7.59 7.20 15.44
N PHE A 148 8.76 6.70 15.85
CA PHE A 148 9.21 5.31 15.63
C PHE A 148 9.11 4.86 14.16
N PRO A 149 9.82 5.54 13.23
CA PRO A 149 9.63 5.35 11.80
C PRO A 149 9.93 3.92 11.30
N SER A 150 10.71 3.14 12.03
CA SER A 150 10.97 1.71 11.74
C SER A 150 9.80 0.76 12.07
N LEU A 151 8.76 1.25 12.74
CA LEU A 151 7.58 0.48 13.18
C LEU A 151 6.28 1.01 12.57
N LYS A 152 6.33 2.20 11.95
CA LYS A 152 5.24 2.80 11.21
C LYS A 152 5.36 2.44 9.74
N GLY A 153 4.38 1.71 9.20
CA GLY A 153 4.33 1.43 7.77
C GLY A 153 4.01 2.72 7.00
N LEU A 154 4.83 3.02 6.00
CA LEU A 154 4.63 4.13 5.08
C LEU A 154 3.83 3.68 3.84
N MET A 155 4.14 2.50 3.35
CA MET A 155 3.54 1.96 2.13
C MET A 155 3.48 0.46 2.23
N HIS A 156 2.48 -0.14 1.61
CA HIS A 156 2.35 -1.57 1.54
C HIS A 156 1.90 -1.99 0.16
N GLN A 157 2.26 -3.21 -0.20
CA GLN A 157 1.70 -3.85 -1.37
C GLN A 157 0.24 -4.22 -1.09
N THR A 158 -0.69 -3.83 -1.97
CA THR A 158 -2.13 -4.08 -1.84
C THR A 158 -2.60 -5.34 -2.54
N ARG A 159 -1.88 -5.77 -3.58
CA ARG A 159 -2.23 -6.93 -4.41
C ARG A 159 -1.05 -7.88 -4.55
N VAL A 160 -1.32 -9.17 -4.45
CA VAL A 160 -0.40 -10.24 -4.78
C VAL A 160 -1.01 -11.16 -5.83
N TYR A 161 -0.16 -11.69 -6.71
CA TYR A 161 -0.57 -12.54 -7.82
C TYR A 161 0.05 -13.94 -7.74
N SER A 162 0.71 -14.23 -6.62
CA SER A 162 1.36 -15.51 -6.35
C SER A 162 0.47 -16.54 -5.66
N VAL A 163 -0.75 -16.19 -5.26
CA VAL A 163 -1.66 -17.09 -4.52
C VAL A 163 -2.28 -18.11 -5.50
N PRO A 164 -2.07 -19.43 -5.31
CA PRO A 164 -2.62 -20.44 -6.20
C PRO A 164 -4.15 -20.38 -6.30
N GLY A 165 -4.69 -20.49 -7.51
CA GLY A 165 -6.14 -20.48 -7.75
C GLY A 165 -6.76 -19.08 -7.85
N HIS A 166 -5.98 -18.02 -7.63
CA HIS A 166 -6.45 -16.64 -7.71
C HIS A 166 -5.71 -15.88 -8.80
N ALA A 167 -6.46 -15.17 -9.65
CA ALA A 167 -5.88 -14.29 -10.66
C ALA A 167 -5.30 -13.02 -10.04
N GLU A 168 -5.88 -12.55 -8.94
CA GLU A 168 -5.46 -11.43 -8.10
C GLU A 168 -5.93 -11.75 -6.69
N TYR A 169 -5.12 -11.44 -5.68
CA TYR A 169 -5.48 -11.66 -4.29
C TYR A 169 -5.05 -10.45 -3.45
N PRO A 170 -5.91 -9.94 -2.55
CA PRO A 170 -5.57 -8.79 -1.74
C PRO A 170 -4.49 -9.18 -0.74
N ALA A 171 -3.43 -8.38 -0.67
CA ALA A 171 -2.27 -8.62 0.18
C ALA A 171 -2.60 -8.39 1.66
N CYS A 172 -3.53 -7.46 1.93
CA CYS A 172 -4.23 -7.31 3.20
C CYS A 172 -5.66 -7.89 3.06
N CYS A 173 -6.36 -8.36 4.08
CA CYS A 173 -6.01 -8.64 5.47
C CYS A 173 -6.09 -10.16 5.74
N ALA A 174 -5.81 -10.98 4.72
CA ALA A 174 -5.88 -12.43 4.83
C ALA A 174 -4.59 -12.97 5.49
N ALA A 175 -4.77 -13.78 6.54
CA ALA A 175 -3.64 -14.44 7.21
C ALA A 175 -2.91 -15.41 6.27
N GLY A 176 -1.59 -15.49 6.40
CA GLY A 176 -0.73 -16.38 5.62
C GLY A 176 -0.29 -15.82 4.27
N VAL A 177 -0.78 -14.64 3.87
CA VAL A 177 -0.36 -13.96 2.64
C VAL A 177 0.76 -12.98 2.95
N ARG A 178 1.95 -13.29 2.45
CA ARG A 178 3.14 -12.47 2.66
C ARG A 178 3.38 -11.52 1.51
N SER A 179 3.59 -10.25 1.81
CA SER A 179 3.75 -9.18 0.83
C SER A 179 4.74 -8.13 1.32
N SER A 180 5.17 -7.24 0.43
CA SER A 180 6.17 -6.22 0.77
C SER A 180 5.55 -5.03 1.51
N VAL A 181 6.27 -4.56 2.51
CA VAL A 181 5.94 -3.37 3.31
C VAL A 181 7.17 -2.50 3.39
N LEU A 182 6.97 -1.20 3.20
CA LEU A 182 7.94 -0.15 3.39
C LEU A 182 7.60 0.60 4.67
N TRP A 183 8.60 0.76 5.53
CA TRP A 183 8.50 1.49 6.78
C TRP A 183 8.89 2.96 6.57
N ALA A 184 8.45 3.83 7.48
CA ALA A 184 8.71 5.27 7.38
C ALA A 184 10.20 5.64 7.52
N ASP A 185 11.05 4.72 7.97
CA ASP A 185 12.52 4.86 7.95
C ASP A 185 13.17 4.40 6.62
N LEU A 186 12.35 4.15 5.59
CA LEU A 186 12.74 3.61 4.28
C LEU A 186 13.27 2.17 4.30
N SER A 187 13.30 1.50 5.45
CA SER A 187 13.53 0.07 5.47
C SER A 187 12.32 -0.66 4.86
N ALA A 188 12.54 -1.85 4.30
CA ALA A 188 11.45 -2.66 3.75
C ALA A 188 11.61 -4.11 4.16
N SER A 189 10.49 -4.77 4.46
CA SER A 189 10.43 -6.17 4.85
C SER A 189 9.20 -6.87 4.24
N THR A 190 9.22 -8.20 4.30
CA THR A 190 8.09 -9.03 3.86
C THR A 190 7.29 -9.45 5.08
N GLU A 191 6.08 -8.93 5.21
CA GLU A 191 5.19 -9.16 6.35
C GLU A 191 3.98 -10.00 5.96
N ASP A 192 3.42 -10.74 6.93
CA ASP A 192 2.07 -11.28 6.85
C ASP A 192 1.12 -10.21 7.38
N GLN A 193 0.51 -9.45 6.48
CA GLN A 193 -0.27 -8.27 6.88
C GLN A 193 -1.52 -8.67 7.69
N GLY A 194 -2.11 -9.83 7.42
CA GLY A 194 -3.26 -10.34 8.18
C GLY A 194 -2.91 -10.75 9.62
N ALA A 195 -1.62 -10.92 9.93
CA ALA A 195 -1.12 -11.21 11.28
C ALA A 195 -0.71 -9.95 12.07
N LEU A 196 -0.77 -8.76 11.45
CA LEU A 196 -0.44 -7.50 12.10
C LEU A 196 -1.62 -6.99 12.95
N ILE A 197 -1.33 -6.10 13.90
CA ILE A 197 -2.38 -5.47 14.70
C ILE A 197 -3.22 -4.60 13.76
N PRO A 198 -4.56 -4.81 13.71
CA PRO A 198 -5.42 -4.01 12.86
C PRO A 198 -5.42 -2.54 13.32
N GLY A 199 -5.64 -1.65 12.36
CA GLY A 199 -5.76 -0.23 12.61
C GLY A 199 -7.10 0.16 13.26
N VAL A 200 -7.39 1.45 13.23
CA VAL A 200 -8.69 2.02 13.58
C VAL A 200 -9.49 2.20 12.29
N PRO A 201 -10.77 1.79 12.23
CA PRO A 201 -11.56 1.95 11.02
C PRO A 201 -11.59 3.40 10.55
N ASN A 202 -11.36 3.61 9.26
CA ASN A 202 -11.58 4.89 8.61
C ASN A 202 -13.07 5.02 8.23
N PHE A 203 -13.86 5.73 9.05
CA PHE A 203 -15.30 5.91 8.82
C PHE A 203 -15.61 6.79 7.60
N PHE A 204 -14.60 7.45 7.03
CA PHE A 204 -14.75 8.37 5.91
C PHE A 204 -14.05 7.88 4.63
N HIS A 205 -13.54 6.65 4.62
CA HIS A 205 -12.90 6.09 3.43
C HIS A 205 -13.94 5.79 2.34
N HIS A 206 -13.74 6.37 1.17
CA HIS A 206 -14.69 6.33 0.05
C HIS A 206 -14.73 4.98 -0.69
N GLY A 207 -13.74 4.13 -0.47
CA GLY A 207 -13.68 2.77 -1.04
C GLY A 207 -14.56 1.74 -0.33
N HIS A 208 -15.16 2.07 0.82
CA HIS A 208 -16.01 1.13 1.54
C HIS A 208 -17.40 1.03 0.90
N ALA A 209 -17.78 -0.19 0.49
CA ALA A 209 -19.10 -0.46 -0.09
C ALA A 209 -20.26 -0.36 0.93
N SER A 210 -19.95 -0.23 2.22
CA SER A 210 -20.91 -0.13 3.31
C SER A 210 -20.35 0.72 4.45
N PRO A 211 -21.21 1.36 5.27
CA PRO A 211 -20.76 2.05 6.47
C PRO A 211 -19.98 1.09 7.36
N VAL A 212 -18.76 1.47 7.74
CA VAL A 212 -17.90 0.68 8.62
C VAL A 212 -18.50 0.66 10.01
N ALA A 213 -18.69 -0.53 10.58
CA ALA A 213 -19.23 -0.63 11.93
C ALA A 213 -18.24 -0.15 12.99
N LEU A 214 -18.75 0.39 14.11
CA LEU A 214 -17.91 0.90 15.20
C LEU A 214 -16.99 -0.16 15.83
N TRP A 215 -17.34 -1.44 15.72
CA TRP A 215 -16.55 -2.55 16.25
C TRP A 215 -15.53 -3.12 15.26
N GLU A 216 -15.59 -2.73 13.98
CA GLU A 216 -14.62 -3.19 12.98
C GLU A 216 -13.24 -2.59 13.25
N GLY A 217 -12.20 -3.35 12.89
CA GLY A 217 -10.83 -2.85 12.85
C GLY A 217 -10.55 -2.13 11.53
N GLY A 218 -9.58 -1.23 11.53
CA GLY A 218 -9.02 -0.66 10.30
C GLY A 218 -8.05 -1.63 9.64
N ARG A 219 -7.62 -1.28 8.43
CA ARG A 219 -6.59 -2.01 7.69
C ARG A 219 -5.26 -1.92 8.47
N PRO A 220 -4.54 -3.05 8.63
CA PRO A 220 -3.20 -3.00 9.17
C PRO A 220 -2.31 -2.15 8.26
N ILE A 221 -1.29 -1.51 8.83
CA ILE A 221 -0.39 -0.56 8.16
C ILE A 221 -1.07 0.77 7.85
N ASP A 222 -2.15 0.76 7.06
CA ASP A 222 -2.84 1.96 6.58
C ASP A 222 -3.40 2.81 7.71
N ASP A 223 -4.30 2.22 8.48
CA ASP A 223 -5.19 2.94 9.38
C ASP A 223 -4.68 2.97 10.82
N THR A 224 -3.37 3.12 11.00
CA THR A 224 -2.74 2.94 12.32
C THR A 224 -2.51 4.28 13.02
N LEU A 225 -2.75 4.33 14.34
CA LEU A 225 -2.23 5.40 15.19
C LEU A 225 -0.81 5.06 15.64
N HIS A 226 -0.67 3.93 16.34
CA HIS A 226 0.57 3.53 17.02
C HIS A 226 1.40 2.48 16.27
N GLY A 227 1.29 2.47 14.94
CA GLY A 227 1.95 1.48 14.09
C GLY A 227 1.31 0.08 14.24
N VAL A 228 1.97 -0.92 13.66
CA VAL A 228 1.38 -2.27 13.48
C VAL A 228 1.78 -3.30 14.53
N ARG A 229 2.67 -2.90 15.44
CA ARG A 229 3.18 -3.74 16.55
C ARG A 229 2.87 -3.16 17.94
N GLY A 230 2.01 -2.14 18.00
CA GLY A 230 1.50 -1.56 19.26
C GLY A 230 2.57 -0.82 20.08
N ARG A 231 3.62 -0.33 19.43
CA ARG A 231 4.82 0.21 20.09
C ARG A 231 5.08 1.69 19.85
N ASP A 232 4.28 2.40 19.06
CA ASP A 232 4.48 3.86 18.91
C ASP A 232 3.84 4.64 20.09
N ARG A 233 4.09 4.19 21.33
CA ARG A 233 3.72 4.91 22.56
C ARG A 233 4.92 5.68 23.09
#